data_AF-A0A3B0G138-F1
#
_entry.id   AF-A0A3B0G138-F1
#
_cell.length_a   1.000
_cell.length_b   1.000
_cell.length_c   1.000
_cell.angle_alpha   90.00
_cell.angle_beta   90.00
_cell.angle_gamma   90.00
#
_symmetry.space_group_name_H-M   'P 1'
#
loop_
_entity.id
_entity.type
_entity.pdbx_description
1 polymer ?
#
loop_
_entity_poly.entity_id
_entity_poly.type
_entity_poly.pdbx_seq_one_letter_code
_entity_poly.pdbx_strand_id
1 'polypeptide(L)'
;MARGAANVEPGGELSVAGPVAAVATALTEATKRMQINLLTANSVDNVLSVESPAYRILLQPRAYLSWFAMAQRPDTAPAEANFFIIRKHLEDNPAGGATIRLLEDGAGRQLLIKRSGQGWAAGYGVLDAPGEHIQEISGLTDSQLLDHIRSIRQD
;
A
#
# COMPACT_ATOMS: atom_id res chain seq x y z
N MET A 1 25.70 10.05 9.17
CA MET A 1 25.42 11.42 8.70
C MET A 1 23.97 11.48 8.23
N ALA A 2 23.05 12.02 9.04
CA ALA A 2 21.79 12.53 8.51
C ALA A 2 22.15 13.71 7.61
N ARG A 3 21.79 13.69 6.32
CA ARG A 3 22.17 14.71 5.34
C ARG A 3 21.43 16.04 5.59
N GLY A 4 21.66 16.69 6.74
CA GLY A 4 20.92 17.88 7.17
C GLY A 4 19.44 17.64 7.50
N ALA A 5 19.03 16.38 7.63
CA ALA A 5 17.63 15.98 7.85
C ALA A 5 17.26 15.84 9.34
N ALA A 6 18.27 15.73 10.21
CA ALA A 6 18.11 15.63 11.65
C ALA A 6 19.26 16.34 12.36
N ASN A 7 18.99 16.99 13.49
CA ASN A 7 19.99 17.59 14.37
C ASN A 7 20.11 16.75 15.64
N VAL A 8 21.32 16.65 16.19
CA VAL A 8 21.54 16.12 17.54
C VAL A 8 21.51 17.32 18.48
N GLU A 9 20.55 17.34 19.39
CA GLU A 9 20.41 18.36 20.40
C GLU A 9 21.46 18.20 21.51
N PRO A 10 21.76 19.24 22.31
CA PRO A 10 22.78 19.18 23.36
C PRO A 10 22.59 18.05 24.40
N GLY A 11 21.35 17.56 24.58
CA GLY A 11 21.03 16.43 25.46
C GLY A 11 21.17 15.05 24.79
N GLY A 12 21.53 15.00 23.51
CA GLY A 12 21.65 13.77 22.72
C GLY A 12 20.35 13.34 22.03
N GLU A 13 19.26 14.09 22.17
CA GLU A 13 18.03 13.86 21.42
C GLU A 13 18.21 14.16 19.93
N LEU A 14 17.45 13.46 19.09
CA LEU A 14 17.41 13.72 17.65
C LEU A 14 16.17 14.55 17.33
N SER A 15 16.37 15.73 16.75
CA SER A 15 15.29 16.57 16.23
C SER A 15 15.24 16.52 14.70
N VAL A 16 14.03 16.58 14.15
CA VAL A 16 13.78 16.63 12.70
C VAL A 16 12.76 17.73 12.43
N ALA A 17 12.82 18.36 11.26
CA ALA A 17 11.91 19.46 10.89
C ALA A 17 11.36 19.32 9.46
N GLY A 18 10.29 20.07 9.18
CA GLY A 18 9.69 20.15 7.85
C GLY A 18 9.15 18.80 7.34
N PRO A 19 9.29 18.52 6.03
CA PRO A 19 8.77 17.28 5.44
C PRO A 19 9.33 15.99 6.07
N VAL A 20 10.58 16.03 6.56
CA VAL A 20 11.20 14.87 7.22
C VAL A 20 10.51 14.57 8.55
N ALA A 21 10.14 15.60 9.31
CA ALA A 21 9.39 15.42 10.55
C ALA A 21 8.04 14.74 10.29
N ALA A 22 7.30 15.18 9.26
CA ALA A 22 6.02 14.57 8.91
C ALA A 22 6.16 13.08 8.55
N VAL A 23 7.18 12.72 7.76
CA VAL A 23 7.45 11.30 7.41
C VAL A 23 7.89 10.51 8.63
N ALA A 24 8.76 11.06 9.49
CA ALA A 24 9.22 10.41 10.71
C ALA A 24 8.05 10.15 11.68
N THR A 25 7.19 11.15 11.89
CA THR A 25 5.96 11.00 12.69
C THR A 25 5.04 9.94 12.09
N ALA A 26 4.76 10.00 10.78
CA ALA A 26 3.90 9.04 10.11
C ALA A 26 4.39 7.59 10.27
N LEU A 27 5.71 7.37 10.17
CA LEU A 27 6.31 6.04 10.31
C LEU A 27 6.32 5.54 11.76
N THR A 28 6.60 6.43 12.72
CA THR A 28 6.72 6.10 14.15
C THR A 28 5.36 5.83 14.77
N GLU A 29 4.35 6.62 14.38
CA GLU A 29 2.98 6.55 14.92
C GLU A 29 2.03 5.78 14.01
N ALA A 30 2.55 5.01 13.04
CA ALA A 30 1.67 4.36 12.09
C ALA A 30 0.80 3.31 12.79
N THR A 31 -0.51 3.43 12.59
CA THR A 31 -1.54 2.52 13.09
C THR A 31 -1.91 1.47 12.06
N LYS A 32 -1.60 1.70 10.78
CA LYS A 32 -1.90 0.77 9.68
C LYS A 32 -0.87 0.88 8.57
N ARG A 33 -0.36 -0.26 8.08
CA ARG A 33 0.53 -0.32 6.91
C ARG A 33 0.00 -1.30 5.88
N MET A 34 -0.42 -0.78 4.73
CA MET A 34 -0.84 -1.61 3.60
C MET A 34 0.27 -1.72 2.57
N GLN A 35 0.70 -2.93 2.27
CA GLN A 35 1.56 -3.18 1.12
C GLN A 35 0.70 -3.51 -0.10
N ILE A 36 0.96 -2.79 -1.18
CA ILE A 36 0.35 -3.00 -2.50
C ILE A 36 1.46 -3.42 -3.46
N ASN A 37 1.33 -4.58 -4.08
CA ASN A 37 2.22 -5.01 -5.14
C ASN A 37 1.53 -4.84 -6.48
N LEU A 38 2.22 -4.25 -7.45
CA LEU A 38 1.74 -3.95 -8.79
C LEU A 38 2.49 -4.84 -9.77
N LEU A 39 1.80 -5.85 -10.31
CA LEU A 39 2.40 -6.90 -11.10
C LEU A 39 2.18 -6.65 -12.58
N THR A 40 3.25 -6.82 -13.35
CA THR A 40 3.23 -6.98 -14.80
C THR A 40 3.79 -8.36 -15.17
N ALA A 41 3.86 -8.68 -16.46
CA ALA A 41 4.52 -9.89 -16.91
C ALA A 41 6.03 -9.95 -16.56
N ASN A 42 6.67 -8.78 -16.39
CA ASN A 42 8.12 -8.67 -16.34
C ASN A 42 8.64 -8.04 -15.04
N SER A 43 7.77 -7.48 -14.21
CA SER A 43 8.17 -6.70 -13.03
C SER A 43 7.11 -6.72 -11.94
N VAL A 44 7.57 -6.46 -10.73
CA VAL A 44 6.74 -6.12 -9.58
C VAL A 44 7.21 -4.78 -9.06
N ASP A 45 6.31 -3.81 -9.00
CA ASP A 45 6.50 -2.57 -8.24
C ASP A 45 5.76 -2.68 -6.91
N ASN A 46 6.16 -1.91 -5.90
CA ASN A 46 5.58 -1.95 -4.57
C ASN A 46 5.19 -0.55 -4.12
N VAL A 47 4.06 -0.42 -3.44
CA VAL A 47 3.66 0.81 -2.76
C VAL A 47 3.29 0.46 -1.33
N LEU A 48 3.83 1.21 -0.38
CA LEU A 48 3.46 1.10 1.03
C LEU A 48 2.57 2.29 1.40
N SER A 49 1.32 2.04 1.74
CA SER A 49 0.41 3.02 2.31
C SER A 49 0.56 3.00 3.83
N VAL A 50 0.95 4.12 4.42
CA VAL A 50 1.19 4.27 5.85
C VAL A 50 0.18 5.27 6.41
N GLU A 51 -0.57 4.85 7.42
CA GLU A 51 -1.57 5.67 8.08
C GLU A 51 -1.22 5.85 9.55
N SER A 52 -1.27 7.10 10.01
CA SER A 52 -1.09 7.54 11.39
C SER A 52 -2.20 8.54 11.75
N PRO A 53 -2.39 8.91 13.02
CA PRO A 53 -3.41 9.87 13.42
C PRO A 53 -3.30 11.23 12.70
N ALA A 54 -2.07 11.70 12.49
CA ALA A 54 -1.80 13.01 11.89
C ALA A 54 -1.56 12.96 10.36
N TYR A 55 -1.01 11.85 9.86
CA TYR A 55 -0.51 11.76 8.49
C TYR A 55 -0.90 10.46 7.80
N ARG A 56 -1.19 10.58 6.50
CA ARG A 56 -1.35 9.46 5.57
C ARG A 56 -0.38 9.67 4.43
N ILE A 57 0.56 8.74 4.26
CA ILE A 57 1.61 8.84 3.25
C ILE A 57 1.68 7.57 2.41
N LEU A 58 2.13 7.72 1.17
CA LEU A 58 2.47 6.64 0.27
C LEU A 58 3.99 6.62 0.11
N LEU A 59 4.59 5.44 0.25
CA LEU A 59 6.00 5.21 0.00
C LEU A 59 6.15 4.32 -1.24
N GLN A 60 6.96 4.75 -2.20
CA GLN A 60 7.33 3.92 -3.36
C GLN A 60 8.86 3.70 -3.38
N PRO A 61 9.34 2.46 -3.43
CA PRO A 61 10.76 2.15 -3.39
C PRO A 61 11.46 2.62 -4.67
N ARG A 62 12.74 2.91 -4.52
CA ARG A 62 13.64 3.39 -5.56
C ARG A 62 14.96 2.65 -5.47
N ALA A 63 15.82 2.86 -6.47
CA ALA A 63 17.19 2.37 -6.43
C ALA A 63 17.92 2.86 -5.17
N TYR A 64 18.93 2.09 -4.74
CA TYR A 64 19.78 2.41 -3.60
C TYR A 64 19.06 2.51 -2.25
N LEU A 65 18.08 1.63 -1.99
CA LEU A 65 17.36 1.53 -0.71
C LEU A 65 16.68 2.84 -0.28
N SER A 66 16.27 3.65 -1.27
CA SER A 66 15.56 4.91 -1.05
C SER A 66 14.07 4.77 -1.38
N TRP A 67 13.26 5.70 -0.88
CA TRP A 67 11.82 5.72 -1.12
C TRP A 67 11.39 7.14 -1.47
N PHE A 68 10.47 7.27 -2.43
CA PHE A 68 9.68 8.49 -2.54
C PHE A 68 8.61 8.48 -1.47
N ALA A 69 8.48 9.59 -0.74
CA ALA A 69 7.39 9.82 0.19
C ALA A 69 6.42 10.84 -0.38
N MET A 70 5.16 10.47 -0.50
CA MET A 70 4.10 11.28 -1.07
C MET A 70 2.96 11.40 -0.07
N ALA A 71 2.36 12.59 0.06
CA ALA A 71 1.15 12.74 0.86
C ALA A 71 -0.04 12.08 0.15
N GLN A 72 -0.85 11.33 0.89
CA GLN A 72 -2.17 10.96 0.40
C GLN A 72 -3.06 12.21 0.37
N ARG A 73 -3.94 12.29 -0.63
CA ARG A 73 -5.00 13.29 -0.67
C ARG A 73 -5.85 13.25 0.62
N PRO A 74 -6.01 14.38 1.35
CA PRO A 74 -6.69 14.39 2.64
C PRO A 74 -8.21 14.18 2.54
N ASP A 75 -8.80 14.50 1.38
CA ASP A 75 -10.22 14.36 1.07
C ASP A 75 -10.61 12.96 0.56
N THR A 76 -9.62 12.06 0.41
CA THR A 76 -9.83 10.70 -0.07
C THR A 76 -9.68 9.73 1.09
N ALA A 77 -10.69 8.89 1.32
CA ALA A 77 -10.59 7.85 2.32
C ALA A 77 -9.54 6.79 1.91
N PRO A 78 -8.85 6.17 2.87
CA PRO A 78 -7.66 5.37 2.58
C PRO A 78 -7.90 4.16 1.68
N ALA A 79 -9.05 3.47 1.82
CA ALA A 79 -9.42 2.36 0.95
C ALA A 79 -9.60 2.81 -0.51
N GLU A 80 -10.22 3.96 -0.74
CA GLU A 80 -10.40 4.55 -2.06
C GLU A 80 -9.05 4.96 -2.67
N ALA A 81 -8.13 5.50 -1.86
CA ALA A 81 -6.78 5.84 -2.32
C ALA A 81 -6.00 4.58 -2.75
N ASN A 82 -6.08 3.49 -1.99
CA ASN A 82 -5.47 2.22 -2.35
C ASN A 82 -6.12 1.61 -3.61
N PHE A 83 -7.46 1.64 -3.69
CA PHE A 83 -8.18 1.19 -4.87
C PHE A 83 -7.80 2.01 -6.11
N PHE A 84 -7.65 3.33 -5.99
CA PHE A 84 -7.22 4.20 -7.09
C PHE A 84 -5.87 3.78 -7.68
N ILE A 85 -4.88 3.46 -6.83
CA ILE A 85 -3.55 3.00 -7.26
C ILE A 85 -3.67 1.70 -8.05
N ILE A 86 -4.42 0.73 -7.51
CA ILE A 86 -4.64 -0.59 -8.14
C ILE A 86 -5.38 -0.44 -9.47
N ARG A 87 -6.46 0.34 -9.49
CA ARG A 87 -7.26 0.60 -10.68
C ARG A 87 -6.40 1.22 -11.77
N LYS A 88 -5.65 2.27 -11.45
CA LYS A 88 -4.81 2.97 -12.42
C LYS A 88 -3.72 2.06 -12.99
N HIS A 89 -3.05 1.27 -12.14
CA HIS A 89 -2.07 0.27 -12.59
C HIS A 89 -2.68 -0.73 -13.59
N LEU A 90 -3.86 -1.27 -13.28
CA LEU A 90 -4.53 -2.28 -14.11
C LEU A 90 -5.26 -1.70 -15.34
N GLU A 91 -5.47 -0.39 -15.40
CA GLU A 91 -5.84 0.31 -16.65
C GLU A 91 -4.64 0.38 -17.59
N ASP A 92 -3.46 0.67 -17.06
CA ASP A 92 -2.24 0.79 -17.85
C ASP A 92 -1.61 -0.58 -18.17
N ASN A 93 -1.87 -1.61 -17.35
CA ASN A 93 -1.33 -2.97 -17.46
C ASN A 93 -2.46 -4.04 -17.33
N PRO A 94 -3.36 -4.16 -18.32
CA PRO A 94 -4.57 -4.99 -18.20
C PRO A 94 -4.30 -6.50 -18.09
N ALA A 95 -3.16 -6.98 -18.60
CA ALA A 95 -2.73 -8.37 -18.47
C ALA A 95 -1.98 -8.67 -17.14
N GLY A 96 -1.77 -7.63 -16.31
CA GLY A 96 -1.09 -7.75 -15.03
C GLY A 96 -2.02 -8.14 -13.88
N GLY A 97 -1.55 -7.86 -12.67
CA GLY A 97 -2.28 -8.09 -11.43
C GLY A 97 -1.90 -7.07 -10.38
N ALA A 98 -2.61 -7.10 -9.26
CA ALA A 98 -2.22 -6.42 -8.04
C ALA A 98 -2.44 -7.34 -6.84
N THR A 99 -1.63 -7.16 -5.80
CA THR A 99 -1.98 -7.69 -4.47
C THR A 99 -2.01 -6.56 -3.46
N ILE A 100 -2.85 -6.69 -2.44
CA ILE A 100 -2.89 -5.78 -1.30
C ILE A 100 -3.01 -6.59 -0.01
N ARG A 101 -2.20 -6.23 0.98
CA ARG A 101 -2.16 -6.88 2.31
C ARG A 101 -1.91 -5.89 3.42
N LEU A 102 -2.50 -6.16 4.58
CA LEU A 102 -2.17 -5.48 5.83
C LEU A 102 -0.89 -6.12 6.39
N LEU A 103 0.15 -5.33 6.66
CA LEU A 103 1.44 -5.87 7.13
C LEU A 103 1.38 -6.34 8.59
N GLU A 104 0.55 -5.71 9.40
CA GLU A 104 0.34 -6.10 10.79
C GLU A 104 -0.55 -7.35 10.94
N ASP A 105 -1.15 -7.85 9.85
CA ASP A 105 -1.95 -9.07 9.88
C ASP A 105 -1.05 -10.30 10.01
N GLY A 106 -0.98 -10.85 11.23
CA GLY A 106 -0.18 -12.04 11.55
C GLY A 106 -0.57 -13.29 10.74
N ALA A 107 -1.73 -13.27 10.07
CA ALA A 107 -2.16 -14.35 9.17
C ALA A 107 -1.54 -14.26 7.76
N GLY A 108 -0.88 -13.15 7.40
CA GLY A 108 -0.26 -12.98 6.09
C GLY A 108 -1.25 -13.00 4.92
N ARG A 109 -2.53 -12.67 5.20
CA ARG A 109 -3.61 -12.69 4.20
C ARG A 109 -3.38 -11.58 3.18
N GLN A 110 -3.61 -11.89 1.92
CA GLN A 110 -3.58 -10.91 0.83
C GLN A 110 -4.80 -11.07 -0.07
N LEU A 111 -5.25 -9.94 -0.60
CA LEU A 111 -6.22 -9.89 -1.68
C LEU A 111 -5.45 -9.82 -2.99
N LEU A 112 -5.72 -10.76 -3.89
CA LEU A 112 -5.20 -10.79 -5.26
C LEU A 112 -6.27 -10.22 -6.19
N ILE A 113 -5.88 -9.38 -7.13
CA ILE A 113 -6.78 -8.60 -7.98
C ILE A 113 -6.27 -8.62 -9.42
N LYS A 114 -7.17 -8.82 -10.38
CA LYS A 114 -6.89 -8.67 -11.82
C LYS A 114 -8.11 -8.11 -12.55
N ARG A 115 -7.90 -7.65 -13.79
CA ARG A 115 -9.02 -7.32 -14.69
C ARG A 115 -9.75 -8.59 -15.11
N SER A 116 -11.08 -8.49 -15.23
CA SER A 116 -11.94 -9.55 -15.77
C SER A 116 -13.04 -8.93 -16.62
N GLY A 117 -12.86 -8.95 -17.95
CA GLY A 117 -13.74 -8.23 -18.88
C GLY A 117 -13.77 -6.73 -18.57
N GLN A 118 -14.98 -6.18 -18.37
CA GLN A 118 -15.18 -4.77 -17.98
C GLN A 118 -15.11 -4.53 -16.47
N GLY A 119 -15.01 -5.59 -15.66
CA GLY A 119 -14.96 -5.51 -14.20
C GLY A 119 -13.67 -6.07 -13.63
N TRP A 120 -13.77 -6.65 -12.44
CA TRP A 120 -12.66 -7.19 -11.69
C TRP A 120 -12.86 -8.67 -11.37
N ALA A 121 -11.75 -9.36 -11.19
CA ALA A 121 -11.73 -10.61 -10.47
C ALA A 121 -10.81 -10.45 -9.25
N ALA A 122 -11.21 -11.04 -8.14
CA ALA A 122 -10.43 -11.03 -6.92
C ALA A 122 -10.39 -12.43 -6.28
N GLY A 123 -9.43 -12.65 -5.40
CA GLY A 123 -9.33 -13.85 -4.59
C GLY A 123 -8.47 -13.61 -3.36
N TYR A 124 -8.66 -14.41 -2.32
CA TYR A 124 -7.83 -14.31 -1.11
C TYR A 124 -6.79 -15.43 -1.12
N GLY A 125 -5.56 -15.09 -0.72
CA GLY A 125 -4.48 -16.05 -0.54
C GLY A 125 -3.61 -15.71 0.66
N VAL A 126 -2.63 -16.56 0.92
CA VAL A 126 -1.62 -16.41 1.99
C VAL A 126 -0.24 -16.48 1.34
N LEU A 127 0.71 -15.64 1.75
CA LEU A 127 2.01 -15.55 1.07
C LEU A 127 2.82 -16.84 1.05
N ASP A 128 2.80 -17.59 2.15
CA ASP A 128 3.61 -18.80 2.31
C ASP A 128 2.85 -20.08 1.94
N ALA A 129 1.66 -19.95 1.35
CA ALA A 129 0.84 -21.07 0.88
C ALA A 129 0.50 -20.98 -0.63
N PRO A 130 1.51 -20.93 -1.53
CA PRO A 130 1.29 -20.73 -2.96
C PRO A 130 0.57 -21.90 -3.66
N GLY A 131 0.38 -23.03 -2.98
CA GLY A 131 -0.31 -24.22 -3.51
C GLY A 131 -1.79 -24.31 -3.16
N GLU A 132 -2.33 -23.41 -2.34
CA GLU A 132 -3.75 -23.42 -2.00
C GLU A 132 -4.60 -22.91 -3.16
N HIS A 133 -5.73 -23.59 -3.38
CA HIS A 133 -6.67 -23.17 -4.41
C HIS A 133 -7.32 -21.83 -4.02
N ILE A 134 -6.95 -20.77 -4.72
CA ILE A 134 -7.57 -19.46 -4.56
C ILE A 134 -8.94 -19.50 -5.26
N GLN A 135 -10.00 -19.36 -4.47
CA GLN A 135 -11.34 -19.20 -5.01
C GLN A 135 -11.45 -17.83 -5.71
N GLU A 136 -11.60 -17.85 -7.03
CA GLU A 136 -11.82 -16.63 -7.81
C GLU A 136 -13.26 -16.12 -7.64
N ILE A 137 -13.37 -14.82 -7.37
CA ILE A 137 -14.61 -14.05 -7.35
C ILE A 137 -14.58 -13.13 -8.57
N SER A 138 -15.28 -13.51 -9.63
CA SER A 138 -15.26 -12.81 -10.92
C SER A 138 -16.45 -11.86 -11.08
N GLY A 139 -16.35 -10.91 -12.01
CA GLY A 139 -17.47 -10.03 -12.39
C GLY A 139 -17.76 -8.92 -11.38
N LEU A 140 -16.80 -8.58 -10.53
CA LEU A 140 -16.94 -7.55 -9.51
C LEU A 140 -17.00 -6.16 -10.14
N THR A 141 -17.87 -5.30 -9.61
CA THR A 141 -17.86 -3.85 -9.88
C THR A 141 -16.79 -3.14 -9.07
N ASP A 142 -16.53 -1.87 -9.37
CA ASP A 142 -15.63 -1.01 -8.59
C ASP A 142 -16.02 -0.95 -7.10
N SER A 143 -17.32 -0.80 -6.80
CA SER A 143 -17.80 -0.76 -5.42
C SER A 143 -17.59 -2.07 -4.68
N GLN A 144 -17.85 -3.20 -5.34
CA GLN A 144 -17.66 -4.52 -4.73
C GLN A 144 -16.17 -4.83 -4.49
N LEU A 145 -15.30 -4.47 -5.44
CA LEU A 145 -13.86 -4.60 -5.23
C LEU A 145 -13.38 -3.68 -4.09
N LEU A 146 -13.90 -2.45 -4.00
CA LEU A 146 -13.60 -1.54 -2.89
C LEU A 146 -14.02 -2.15 -1.54
N ASP A 147 -15.14 -2.85 -1.46
CA ASP A 147 -15.57 -3.54 -0.24
C ASP A 147 -14.61 -4.69 0.15
N HIS A 148 -14.09 -5.44 -0.82
CA HIS A 148 -13.03 -6.42 -0.56
C HIS A 148 -11.73 -5.77 -0.08
N ILE A 149 -11.39 -4.60 -0.62
CA ILE A 149 -10.24 -3.80 -0.18
C ILE A 149 -10.43 -3.29 1.25
N ARG A 150 -11.62 -2.80 1.61
CA ARG A 150 -11.95 -2.42 3.00
C ARG A 150 -11.84 -3.62 3.94
N SER A 151 -12.34 -4.78 3.52
CA SER A 151 -12.26 -6.01 4.30
C SER A 151 -10.82 -6.44 4.60
N ILE A 152 -9.92 -6.47 3.60
CA ILE A 152 -8.52 -6.84 3.83
C ILE A 152 -7.75 -5.77 4.60
N ARG A 153 -8.17 -4.50 4.49
CA ARG A 153 -7.66 -3.39 5.30
C ARG A 153 -8.17 -3.42 6.73
N GLN A 154 -9.19 -4.19 7.04
CA GLN A 154 -9.91 -4.16 8.32
C GLN A 154 -10.42 -2.74 8.62
N ASP A 155 -11.07 -2.14 7.62
CA ASP A 155 -11.81 -0.87 7.75
C ASP A 155 -13.29 -1.13 8.08
#